data_AF-A0A1V2I644-F1
#
_entry.id   AF-A0A1V2I644-F1
#
_cell.length_a   1.000
_cell.length_b   1.000
_cell.length_c   1.000
_cell.angle_alpha   90.00
_cell.angle_beta   90.00
_cell.angle_gamma   90.00
#
_symmetry.space_group_name_H-M   'P 1'
#
loop_
_entity.id
_entity.type
_entity.pdbx_description
1 polymer ?
#
loop_
_entity_poly.entity_id
_entity_poly.type
_entity_poly.pdbx_seq_one_letter_code
_entity_poly.pdbx_strand_id
1 'polypeptide(L)'
;MRADGEPNQIWVRFAIAGAALIAVAGVLTTCTDGQSSGSTSSPDSVYAASTVSDDVIARWYDGTRDIRQRIAGDVAEIRARLSAQDGHALRPACTTLADDVTEARALTSGPDTAAQNLFDAGLDGYGDGVTACGNLFDGTQLSVEVLQGQIRKGLTTGDEQWAALATRLSLPMATAAAAPPTETAASGPSTTGTPGAPASTPGTTRPTAVRTTPPPAATRTAPPPATTTPAPPPATTASPAASTPPVDVTTTPTKPSLPTFPGGD
;
A
#
# COMPACT_ATOMS: atom_id res chain seq x y z
N MET A 1 -14.57 -42.05 7.77
CA MET A 1 -14.45 -41.33 6.48
C MET A 1 -13.60 -40.11 6.75
N ARG A 2 -12.35 -40.12 6.27
CA ARG A 2 -11.41 -38.99 6.35
C ARG A 2 -11.80 -38.00 5.25
N ALA A 3 -11.94 -36.73 5.60
CA ALA A 3 -11.91 -35.63 4.64
C ALA A 3 -10.58 -34.92 4.89
N ASP A 4 -9.61 -35.23 4.04
CA ASP A 4 -8.38 -34.47 3.89
C ASP A 4 -8.75 -33.08 3.36
N GLY A 5 -8.74 -32.09 4.25
CA GLY A 5 -8.84 -30.68 3.89
C GLY A 5 -7.48 -30.21 3.41
N GLU A 6 -7.25 -30.34 2.10
CA GLU A 6 -6.09 -29.74 1.44
C GLU A 6 -6.18 -28.21 1.61
N PRO A 7 -5.20 -27.54 2.25
CA PRO A 7 -5.21 -26.09 2.35
C PRO A 7 -5.03 -25.49 0.96
N ASN A 8 -5.98 -24.65 0.54
CA ASN A 8 -6.02 -23.97 -0.76
C ASN A 8 -4.67 -23.28 -1.06
N GLN A 9 -3.95 -23.80 -2.06
CA GLN A 9 -2.67 -23.31 -2.59
C GLN A 9 -2.66 -21.84 -3.07
N ILE A 10 -3.80 -21.16 -3.11
CA ILE A 10 -3.92 -19.76 -3.52
C ILE A 10 -3.29 -18.81 -2.48
N TRP A 11 -3.31 -19.18 -1.20
CA TRP A 11 -2.79 -18.33 -0.11
C TRP A 11 -1.28 -18.43 0.10
N VAL A 12 -0.63 -19.51 -0.34
CA VAL A 12 0.82 -19.72 -0.18
C VAL A 12 1.63 -18.75 -1.05
N ARG A 13 1.05 -18.21 -2.14
CA ARG A 13 1.75 -17.28 -3.03
C ARG A 13 1.85 -15.84 -2.50
N PHE A 14 1.17 -15.51 -1.40
CA PHE A 14 1.21 -14.17 -0.81
C PHE A 14 2.21 -14.03 0.36
N ALA A 15 2.90 -15.10 0.76
CA ALA A 15 3.83 -15.09 1.90
C ALA A 15 5.30 -14.77 1.54
N ILE A 16 5.61 -14.47 0.27
CA ILE A 16 7.00 -14.28 -0.19
C ILE A 16 7.18 -12.90 -0.83
N ALA A 17 7.21 -11.86 -0.02
CA ALA A 17 7.85 -10.57 -0.36
C ALA A 17 7.94 -9.70 0.89
N GLY A 18 9.05 -9.78 1.64
CA GLY A 18 9.24 -8.93 2.81
C GLY A 18 10.50 -9.21 3.61
N ALA A 19 11.59 -9.60 2.95
CA ALA A 19 12.91 -9.67 3.58
C ALA A 19 13.91 -8.97 2.67
N ALA A 20 14.09 -7.67 2.88
CA ALA A 20 15.27 -6.95 2.43
C ALA A 20 15.79 -6.12 3.61
N LEU A 21 16.92 -6.56 4.16
CA LEU A 21 17.73 -5.85 5.14
C LEU A 21 18.21 -4.51 4.57
N ILE A 22 18.02 -3.42 5.33
CA ILE A 22 18.89 -2.25 5.22
C ILE A 22 19.50 -2.00 6.59
N ALA A 23 20.78 -2.35 6.70
CA ALA A 23 21.69 -1.82 7.67
C ALA A 23 22.17 -0.45 7.18
N VAL A 24 21.76 0.64 7.83
CA VAL A 24 22.51 1.92 7.79
C VAL A 24 22.48 2.52 9.19
N ALA A 25 23.68 2.84 9.66
CA ALA A 25 24.03 3.24 11.01
C ALA A 25 23.34 4.54 11.46
N GLY A 26 22.68 4.47 12.61
CA GLY A 26 22.31 5.63 13.41
C GLY A 26 22.96 5.53 14.78
N VAL A 27 24.14 6.12 14.95
CA VAL A 27 24.67 6.51 16.26
C VAL A 27 25.16 7.95 16.15
N LEU A 28 24.27 8.89 16.44
CA LEU A 28 24.65 10.22 16.91
C LEU A 28 24.68 10.18 18.44
N THR A 29 25.72 9.58 19.01
CA THR A 29 26.12 9.90 20.39
C THR A 29 26.98 11.13 20.35
N THR A 30 26.40 12.27 20.72
CA THR A 30 27.11 13.48 21.08
C THR A 30 27.86 13.24 22.39
N CYS A 31 29.17 13.01 22.30
CA CYS A 31 30.10 13.25 23.40
C CYS A 31 31.07 14.34 22.94
N THR A 32 30.87 15.54 23.48
CA THR A 32 31.90 16.56 23.59
C THR A 32 33.05 15.98 24.41
N ASP A 33 34.27 15.99 23.88
CA ASP A 33 35.51 16.32 24.61
C ASP A 33 36.72 16.38 23.67
N GLY A 34 37.41 17.52 23.73
CA GLY A 34 38.88 17.63 23.74
C GLY A 34 39.74 17.19 22.55
N GLN A 35 40.43 18.20 21.98
CA GLN A 35 41.88 18.17 21.65
C GLN A 35 42.34 17.84 20.21
N SER A 36 42.45 18.93 19.42
CA SER A 36 43.54 19.34 18.52
C SER A 36 44.46 18.29 17.86
N SER A 37 44.44 18.21 16.52
CA SER A 37 45.63 18.42 15.66
C SER A 37 45.27 18.45 14.17
N GLY A 38 46.01 19.29 13.45
CA GLY A 38 45.73 19.81 12.11
C GLY A 38 45.35 18.81 11.01
N SER A 39 44.42 19.26 10.16
CA SER A 39 44.47 19.04 8.72
C SER A 39 43.69 20.18 8.07
N THR A 40 44.35 20.88 7.16
CA THR A 40 43.79 21.96 6.35
C THR A 40 42.51 21.50 5.64
N SER A 41 41.36 21.91 6.16
CA SER A 41 40.07 21.71 5.52
C SER A 41 40.00 22.62 4.29
N SER A 42 40.24 22.03 3.12
CA SER A 42 39.80 22.60 1.86
C SER A 42 38.27 22.69 1.91
N PRO A 43 37.65 23.87 1.79
CA PRO A 43 36.20 23.97 1.69
C PRO A 43 35.80 23.69 0.24
N ASP A 44 36.02 22.46 -0.22
CA ASP A 44 35.63 22.06 -1.57
C ASP A 44 35.24 20.58 -1.58
N SER A 45 34.05 20.33 -1.05
CA SER A 45 33.12 19.29 -1.49
C SER A 45 31.90 19.39 -0.59
N VAL A 46 31.25 20.56 -0.63
CA VAL A 46 29.82 20.61 -0.41
C VAL A 46 29.27 19.63 -1.43
N TYR A 47 28.84 18.45 -0.97
CA TYR A 47 28.03 17.55 -1.77
C TYR A 47 26.90 18.41 -2.32
N ALA A 48 26.96 18.75 -3.61
CA ALA A 48 25.82 19.31 -4.30
C ALA A 48 24.80 18.19 -4.27
N ALA A 49 23.93 18.19 -3.25
CA ALA A 49 22.70 17.44 -3.31
C ALA A 49 22.04 17.92 -4.59
N SER A 50 22.00 17.06 -5.60
CA SER A 50 21.22 17.32 -6.81
C SER A 50 19.79 17.46 -6.35
N THR A 51 19.37 18.70 -6.09
CA THR A 51 18.01 19.03 -5.71
C THR A 51 17.18 18.74 -6.96
N VAL A 52 16.38 17.69 -6.90
CA VAL A 52 15.36 17.42 -7.91
C VAL A 52 14.47 18.66 -7.99
N SER A 53 14.17 19.12 -9.21
CA SER A 53 13.31 20.29 -9.37
C SER A 53 11.87 19.98 -9.00
N ASP A 54 11.20 20.97 -8.42
CA ASP A 54 9.80 20.87 -7.98
C ASP A 54 8.87 20.43 -9.12
N ASP A 55 9.14 20.84 -10.37
CA ASP A 55 8.36 20.43 -11.55
C ASP A 55 8.42 18.93 -11.85
N VAL A 56 9.55 18.27 -11.55
CA VAL A 56 9.69 16.82 -11.76
C VAL A 56 8.94 16.08 -10.65
N ILE A 57 9.00 16.59 -9.42
CA ILE A 57 8.25 16.05 -8.27
C ILE A 57 6.75 16.21 -8.50
N ALA A 58 6.30 17.39 -8.93
CA ALA A 58 4.89 17.67 -9.21
C ALA A 58 4.35 16.77 -10.33
N ARG A 59 5.13 16.57 -11.42
CA ARG A 59 4.74 15.64 -12.50
C ARG A 59 4.65 14.19 -12.03
N TRP A 60 5.60 13.74 -11.21
CA TRP A 60 5.51 12.41 -10.61
C TRP A 60 4.26 12.28 -9.72
N TYR A 61 4.03 13.26 -8.84
CA TYR A 61 2.88 13.25 -7.94
C TYR A 61 1.54 13.27 -8.70
N ASP A 62 1.43 14.08 -9.76
CA ASP A 62 0.26 14.09 -10.64
C ASP A 62 0.10 12.76 -11.39
N GLY A 63 1.20 12.12 -11.81
CA GLY A 63 1.18 10.79 -12.43
C GLY A 63 0.59 9.68 -11.52
N THR A 64 0.61 9.87 -10.19
CA THR A 64 -0.01 8.94 -9.23
C THR A 64 -1.45 9.30 -8.87
N ARG A 65 -2.02 10.36 -9.45
CA ARG A 65 -3.33 10.91 -9.07
C ARG A 65 -4.44 9.88 -9.13
N ASP A 66 -4.54 9.14 -10.23
CA ASP A 66 -5.64 8.21 -10.45
C ASP A 66 -5.64 7.09 -9.42
N ILE A 67 -4.48 6.48 -9.14
CA ILE A 67 -4.39 5.42 -8.13
C ILE A 67 -4.68 5.95 -6.72
N ARG A 68 -4.20 7.15 -6.39
CA ARG A 68 -4.46 7.77 -5.07
C ARG A 68 -5.94 8.07 -4.89
N GLN A 69 -6.65 8.45 -5.95
CA GLN A 69 -8.09 8.69 -5.92
C GLN A 69 -8.90 7.40 -5.74
N ARG A 70 -8.51 6.31 -6.43
CA ARG A 70 -9.16 5.01 -6.23
C ARG A 70 -8.97 4.50 -4.81
N ILE A 71 -7.73 4.50 -4.31
CA ILE A 71 -7.42 4.12 -2.93
C ILE A 71 -8.22 4.95 -1.92
N ALA A 72 -8.29 6.29 -2.10
CA ALA A 72 -9.09 7.13 -1.21
C ALA A 72 -10.59 6.75 -1.23
N GLY A 73 -11.13 6.40 -2.40
CA GLY A 73 -12.49 5.89 -2.57
C GLY A 73 -12.72 4.57 -1.83
N ASP A 74 -11.84 3.59 -2.02
CA ASP A 74 -11.93 2.28 -1.37
C ASP A 74 -11.80 2.38 0.15
N VAL A 75 -10.87 3.21 0.63
CA VAL A 75 -10.70 3.50 2.06
C VAL A 75 -11.99 4.08 2.65
N ALA A 76 -12.64 5.01 1.94
CA ALA A 76 -13.92 5.58 2.37
C ALA A 76 -15.05 4.53 2.39
N GLU A 77 -15.10 3.64 1.37
CA GLU A 77 -16.05 2.54 1.35
C GLU A 77 -15.83 1.58 2.54
N ILE A 78 -14.60 1.14 2.79
CA ILE A 78 -14.27 0.24 3.91
C ILE A 78 -14.69 0.87 5.24
N ARG A 79 -14.41 2.15 5.45
CA ARG A 79 -14.86 2.88 6.65
C ARG A 79 -16.38 2.88 6.78
N ALA A 80 -17.09 3.12 5.67
CA ALA A 80 -18.55 3.05 5.66
C ALA A 80 -19.05 1.65 6.03
N ARG A 81 -18.49 0.58 5.45
CA ARG A 81 -18.86 -0.82 5.78
C ARG A 81 -18.57 -1.19 7.24
N LEU A 82 -17.43 -0.77 7.77
CA LEU A 82 -17.07 -0.96 9.17
C LEU A 82 -18.03 -0.24 10.12
N SER A 83 -18.47 0.97 9.76
CA SER A 83 -19.46 1.72 10.55
C SER A 83 -20.84 1.07 10.52
N ALA A 84 -21.24 0.51 9.37
CA ALA A 84 -22.50 -0.21 9.18
C ALA A 84 -22.47 -1.64 9.74
N GLN A 85 -21.30 -2.13 10.19
CA GLN A 85 -21.06 -3.52 10.59
C GLN A 85 -21.44 -4.54 9.49
N ASP A 86 -21.30 -4.16 8.23
CA ASP A 86 -21.61 -5.00 7.07
C ASP A 86 -20.40 -5.86 6.68
N GLY A 87 -20.20 -6.97 7.40
CA GLY A 87 -19.08 -7.89 7.16
C GLY A 87 -19.12 -8.57 5.78
N HIS A 88 -20.30 -8.72 5.18
CA HIS A 88 -20.43 -9.33 3.84
C HIS A 88 -19.92 -8.40 2.75
N ALA A 89 -20.25 -7.10 2.82
CA ALA A 89 -19.75 -6.12 1.86
C ALA A 89 -18.33 -5.61 2.19
N LEU A 90 -17.82 -5.83 3.41
CA LEU A 90 -16.46 -5.46 3.77
C LEU A 90 -15.40 -6.25 2.98
N ARG A 91 -15.61 -7.56 2.81
CA ARG A 91 -14.65 -8.43 2.11
C ARG A 91 -14.29 -7.95 0.70
N PRO A 92 -15.25 -7.74 -0.23
CA PRO A 92 -14.90 -7.28 -1.57
C PRO A 92 -14.22 -5.90 -1.57
N ALA A 93 -14.63 -4.98 -0.70
CA ALA A 93 -14.00 -3.66 -0.60
C ALA A 93 -12.52 -3.75 -0.17
N CYS A 94 -12.20 -4.61 0.80
CA CYS A 94 -10.81 -4.85 1.19
C CYS A 94 -9.98 -5.51 0.09
N THR A 95 -10.57 -6.39 -0.73
CA THR A 95 -9.89 -6.98 -1.89
C THR A 95 -9.58 -5.92 -2.94
N THR A 96 -10.52 -5.04 -3.27
CA THR A 96 -10.28 -3.94 -4.23
C THR A 96 -9.16 -3.02 -3.74
N LEU A 97 -9.15 -2.64 -2.47
CA LEU A 97 -8.05 -1.86 -1.89
C LEU A 97 -6.71 -2.61 -1.97
N ALA A 98 -6.70 -3.92 -1.78
CA ALA A 98 -5.49 -4.75 -1.89
C ALA A 98 -4.88 -4.70 -3.30
N ASP A 99 -5.75 -4.80 -4.32
CA ASP A 99 -5.37 -4.76 -5.72
C ASP A 99 -4.80 -3.37 -6.08
N ASP A 100 -5.49 -2.30 -5.67
CA ASP A 100 -5.03 -0.93 -5.90
C ASP A 100 -3.72 -0.60 -5.15
N VAL A 101 -3.54 -1.07 -3.91
CA VAL A 101 -2.26 -0.93 -3.19
C VAL A 101 -1.14 -1.67 -3.94
N THR A 102 -1.43 -2.86 -4.48
CA THR A 102 -0.45 -3.62 -5.25
C THR A 102 -0.08 -2.91 -6.55
N GLU A 103 -1.07 -2.36 -7.27
CA GLU A 103 -0.85 -1.55 -8.46
C GLU A 103 -0.02 -0.30 -8.14
N ALA A 104 -0.33 0.39 -7.04
CA ALA A 104 0.39 1.58 -6.60
C ALA A 104 1.88 1.30 -6.33
N ARG A 105 2.20 0.13 -5.76
CA ARG A 105 3.60 -0.29 -5.52
C ARG A 105 4.36 -0.62 -6.80
N ALA A 106 3.65 -0.93 -7.88
CA ALA A 106 4.25 -1.19 -9.18
C ALA A 106 4.54 0.09 -9.98
N LEU A 107 4.12 1.27 -9.48
CA LEU A 107 4.41 2.54 -10.14
C LEU A 107 5.90 2.87 -10.13
N THR A 108 6.31 3.70 -11.08
CA THR A 108 7.68 4.20 -11.12
C THR A 108 7.98 5.03 -9.87
N SER A 109 9.08 4.69 -9.19
CA SER A 109 9.52 5.41 -8.00
C SER A 109 9.73 6.90 -8.28
N GLY A 110 9.40 7.71 -7.29
CA GLY A 110 9.56 9.15 -7.34
C GLY A 110 11.02 9.57 -7.42
N PRO A 111 11.26 10.76 -7.99
CA PRO A 111 12.61 11.30 -8.12
C PRO A 111 13.19 11.77 -6.76
N ASP A 112 12.33 12.08 -5.78
CA ASP A 112 12.70 12.50 -4.42
C ASP A 112 12.49 11.34 -3.43
N THR A 113 13.56 10.92 -2.76
CA THR A 113 13.53 9.79 -1.83
C THR A 113 12.60 10.03 -0.64
N ALA A 114 12.53 11.26 -0.12
CA ALA A 114 11.70 11.54 1.05
C ALA A 114 10.19 11.53 0.70
N ALA A 115 9.81 12.05 -0.46
CA ALA A 115 8.45 11.95 -0.99
C ALA A 115 8.08 10.50 -1.31
N GLN A 116 8.99 9.74 -1.92
CA GLN A 116 8.79 8.31 -2.17
C GLN A 116 8.57 7.54 -0.87
N ASN A 117 9.38 7.79 0.17
CA ASN A 117 9.22 7.14 1.47
C ASN A 117 7.85 7.41 2.11
N LEU A 118 7.33 8.64 2.01
CA LEU A 118 5.99 8.95 2.53
C LEU A 118 4.87 8.31 1.69
N PHE A 119 5.07 8.21 0.37
CA PHE A 119 4.14 7.50 -0.49
C PHE A 119 4.07 6.01 -0.14
N ASP A 120 5.23 5.36 -0.02
CA ASP A 120 5.37 3.94 0.33
C ASP A 120 4.87 3.65 1.74
N ALA A 121 5.20 4.50 2.73
CA ALA A 121 4.70 4.36 4.09
C ALA A 121 3.16 4.45 4.15
N GLY A 122 2.55 5.26 3.29
CA GLY A 122 1.09 5.29 3.16
C GLY A 122 0.54 3.97 2.62
N LEU A 123 1.18 3.41 1.59
CA LEU A 123 0.83 2.10 1.04
C LEU A 123 1.05 0.97 2.06
N ASP A 124 2.04 1.07 2.92
CA ASP A 124 2.27 0.13 4.03
C ASP A 124 1.12 0.20 5.05
N GLY A 125 0.71 1.42 5.45
CA GLY A 125 -0.45 1.60 6.32
C GLY A 125 -1.74 1.00 5.76
N TYR A 126 -2.05 1.27 4.49
CA TYR A 126 -3.21 0.65 3.85
C TYR A 126 -3.06 -0.87 3.71
N GLY A 127 -1.87 -1.36 3.39
CA GLY A 127 -1.55 -2.79 3.31
C GLY A 127 -1.74 -3.54 4.63
N ASP A 128 -1.33 -2.93 5.75
CA ASP A 128 -1.58 -3.46 7.10
C ASP A 128 -3.09 -3.56 7.38
N GLY A 129 -3.85 -2.54 6.97
CA GLY A 129 -5.30 -2.53 7.10
C GLY A 129 -5.98 -3.64 6.29
N VAL A 130 -5.56 -3.84 5.04
CA VAL A 130 -6.03 -4.92 4.16
C VAL A 130 -5.67 -6.29 4.73
N THR A 131 -4.45 -6.46 5.25
CA THR A 131 -4.01 -7.71 5.87
C THR A 131 -4.89 -8.07 7.06
N ALA A 132 -5.16 -7.10 7.95
CA ALA A 132 -6.09 -7.30 9.05
C ALA A 132 -7.51 -7.64 8.57
N CYS A 133 -7.93 -7.11 7.42
CA CYS A 133 -9.21 -7.46 6.81
C CYS A 133 -9.23 -8.90 6.28
N GLY A 134 -8.14 -9.38 5.66
CA GLY A 134 -7.99 -10.79 5.27
C GLY A 134 -8.13 -11.74 6.45
N ASN A 135 -7.49 -11.41 7.58
CA ASN A 135 -7.53 -12.16 8.83
C ASN A 135 -8.94 -12.26 9.44
N LEU A 136 -9.89 -11.41 9.02
CA LEU A 136 -11.27 -11.46 9.46
C LEU A 136 -12.04 -12.62 8.82
N PHE A 137 -11.59 -13.10 7.66
CA PHE A 137 -12.31 -14.10 6.85
C PHE A 137 -11.57 -15.43 6.71
N ASP A 138 -10.32 -15.52 7.14
CA ASP A 138 -9.49 -16.73 7.03
C ASP A 138 -9.60 -17.69 8.24
N GLY A 139 -10.34 -17.30 9.27
CA GLY A 139 -10.52 -18.09 10.50
C GLY A 139 -9.45 -17.84 11.57
N THR A 140 -8.68 -16.75 11.47
CA THR A 140 -7.73 -16.33 12.52
C THR A 140 -8.43 -16.18 13.88
N GLN A 141 -7.76 -16.57 14.98
CA GLN A 141 -8.32 -16.58 16.34
C GLN A 141 -8.38 -15.21 17.04
N LEU A 142 -8.17 -14.11 16.32
CA LEU A 142 -8.34 -12.77 16.89
C LEU A 142 -9.82 -12.40 16.96
N SER A 143 -10.22 -11.63 17.98
CA SER A 143 -11.60 -11.16 18.05
C SER A 143 -11.89 -10.18 16.90
N VAL A 144 -13.14 -10.19 16.43
CA VAL A 144 -13.60 -9.29 15.37
C VAL A 144 -13.34 -7.82 15.73
N GLU A 145 -13.49 -7.46 17.00
CA GLU A 145 -13.23 -6.09 17.48
C GLU A 145 -11.75 -5.70 17.34
N VAL A 146 -10.82 -6.60 17.68
CA VAL A 146 -9.38 -6.37 17.51
C VAL A 146 -9.04 -6.20 16.04
N LEU A 147 -9.55 -7.08 15.18
CA LEU A 147 -9.30 -7.01 13.74
C LEU A 147 -9.88 -5.73 13.11
N GLN A 148 -11.12 -5.36 13.45
CA GLN A 148 -11.69 -4.09 13.00
C GLN A 148 -10.89 -2.88 13.52
N GLY A 149 -10.38 -2.95 14.75
CA GLY A 149 -9.46 -1.94 15.28
C GLY A 149 -8.18 -1.82 14.46
N GLN A 150 -7.57 -2.96 14.09
CA GLN A 150 -6.38 -3.00 13.23
C GLN A 150 -6.64 -2.46 11.82
N ILE A 151 -7.79 -2.80 11.21
CA ILE A 151 -8.19 -2.25 9.91
C ILE A 151 -8.25 -0.73 10.01
N ARG A 152 -9.02 -0.17 10.97
CA ARG A 152 -9.14 1.28 11.15
C ARG A 152 -7.78 1.95 11.38
N LYS A 153 -6.92 1.33 12.18
CA LYS A 153 -5.56 1.83 12.45
C LYS A 153 -4.75 1.90 11.15
N GLY A 154 -4.66 0.81 10.38
CA GLY A 154 -3.91 0.78 9.12
C GLY A 154 -4.39 1.86 8.15
N LEU A 155 -5.71 1.97 7.94
CA LEU A 155 -6.28 3.02 7.08
C LEU A 155 -5.95 4.44 7.57
N THR A 156 -5.92 4.66 8.89
CA THR A 156 -5.58 5.97 9.47
C THR A 156 -4.09 6.28 9.27
N THR A 157 -3.21 5.31 9.52
CA THR A 157 -1.77 5.44 9.24
C THR A 157 -1.53 5.78 7.77
N GLY A 158 -2.23 5.10 6.85
CA GLY A 158 -2.14 5.38 5.41
C GLY A 158 -2.48 6.83 5.07
N ASP A 159 -3.61 7.32 5.59
CA ASP A 159 -4.05 8.71 5.41
C ASP A 159 -3.03 9.70 5.97
N GLU A 160 -2.50 9.46 7.17
CA GLU A 160 -1.52 10.34 7.82
C GLU A 160 -0.25 10.49 6.99
N GLN A 161 0.28 9.39 6.43
CA GLN A 161 1.49 9.43 5.60
C GLN A 161 1.24 10.16 4.27
N TRP A 162 0.08 9.93 3.63
CA TRP A 162 -0.25 10.62 2.40
C TRP A 162 -0.63 12.10 2.61
N ALA A 163 -1.15 12.46 3.78
CA ALA A 163 -1.33 13.86 4.18
C ALA A 163 0.01 14.56 4.43
N ALA A 164 0.97 13.87 5.07
CA ALA A 164 2.33 14.37 5.24
C ALA A 164 3.04 14.54 3.89
N LEU A 165 2.85 13.60 2.94
CA LEU A 165 3.33 13.73 1.57
C LEU A 165 2.75 14.96 0.88
N ALA A 166 1.42 15.11 0.89
CA ALA A 166 0.72 16.25 0.32
C ALA A 166 1.24 17.58 0.88
N THR A 167 1.40 17.65 2.20
CA THR A 167 1.93 18.83 2.91
C THR A 167 3.36 19.14 2.50
N ARG A 168 4.24 18.13 2.45
CA ARG A 168 5.65 18.29 2.03
C ARG A 168 5.74 18.87 0.63
N LEU A 169 4.89 18.40 -0.28
CA LEU A 169 4.90 18.83 -1.67
C LEU A 169 4.09 20.11 -1.92
N SER A 170 3.38 20.63 -0.90
CA SER A 170 2.39 21.71 -1.07
C SER A 170 1.35 21.40 -2.15
N LEU A 171 0.95 20.11 -2.26
CA LEU A 171 0.00 19.60 -3.23
C LEU A 171 -1.23 19.02 -2.51
N PRO A 172 -2.40 18.95 -3.17
CA PRO A 172 -3.60 18.42 -2.54
C PRO A 172 -3.52 16.90 -2.32
N MET A 173 -3.94 16.46 -1.14
CA MET A 173 -4.19 15.05 -0.86
C MET A 173 -5.40 14.56 -1.67
N ALA A 174 -5.36 13.31 -2.13
CA ALA A 174 -6.53 12.67 -2.72
C ALA A 174 -7.58 12.42 -1.63
N THR A 175 -8.81 12.85 -1.86
CA THR A 175 -9.95 12.61 -0.97
C THR A 175 -11.04 11.93 -1.77
N ALA A 176 -11.73 10.96 -1.16
CA ALA A 176 -12.92 10.38 -1.76
C ALA A 176 -13.89 11.50 -2.18
N ALA A 177 -14.45 11.39 -3.39
CA ALA A 177 -15.50 12.29 -3.81
C ALA A 177 -16.68 12.15 -2.85
N ALA A 178 -17.22 13.29 -2.38
CA ALA A 178 -18.46 13.28 -1.62
C ALA A 178 -19.55 12.60 -2.47
N ALA A 179 -20.26 11.63 -1.89
CA ALA A 179 -21.44 11.08 -2.53
C ALA A 179 -22.39 12.24 -2.85
N PRO A 180 -22.99 12.30 -4.07
CA PRO A 180 -23.96 13.33 -4.38
C PRO A 180 -25.08 13.30 -3.33
N PRO A 181 -25.60 14.46 -2.89
CA PRO A 181 -26.68 14.48 -1.92
C PRO A 181 -27.84 13.65 -2.46
N THR A 182 -28.25 12.65 -1.69
CA THR A 182 -29.47 11.89 -1.97
C THR A 182 -30.61 12.90 -1.97
N GLU A 183 -31.09 13.26 -3.16
CA GLU A 183 -32.22 14.15 -3.33
C GLU A 183 -33.40 13.51 -2.59
N THR A 184 -33.67 14.02 -1.39
CA THR A 184 -34.82 13.61 -0.59
C THR A 184 -36.02 14.09 -1.37
N ALA A 185 -36.65 13.19 -2.13
CA ALA A 185 -37.92 13.44 -2.77
C ALA A 185 -38.90 13.89 -1.68
N ALA A 186 -39.10 15.20 -1.58
CA ALA A 186 -40.10 15.80 -0.74
C ALA A 186 -41.46 15.36 -1.28
N SER A 187 -42.03 14.32 -0.69
CA SER A 187 -43.43 13.94 -0.90
C SER A 187 -44.31 15.09 -0.40
N GLY A 188 -44.74 15.95 -1.32
CA GLY A 188 -45.75 16.96 -1.05
C GLY A 188 -47.09 16.30 -0.68
N PRO A 189 -47.87 16.87 0.24
CA PRO A 189 -49.17 16.32 0.61
C PRO A 189 -50.17 16.60 -0.51
N SER A 190 -50.75 15.55 -1.10
CA SER A 190 -51.90 15.67 -2.01
C SER A 190 -53.14 15.10 -1.33
N THR A 191 -54.12 15.97 -1.14
CA THR A 191 -55.45 15.74 -0.58
C THR A 191 -56.36 14.93 -1.53
N THR A 192 -57.01 13.93 -0.93
CA THR A 192 -58.42 13.49 -1.07
C THR A 192 -59.09 13.35 -2.45
N GLY A 193 -59.49 12.12 -2.81
CA GLY A 193 -60.52 11.88 -3.85
C GLY A 193 -60.78 10.42 -4.26
N THR A 194 -61.64 9.72 -3.50
CA THR A 194 -62.56 8.61 -3.90
C THR A 194 -62.03 7.17 -4.10
N PRO A 195 -62.68 6.13 -3.49
CA PRO A 195 -62.25 4.72 -3.55
C PRO A 195 -62.97 3.88 -4.63
N GLY A 196 -62.20 3.03 -5.32
CA GLY A 196 -62.68 1.95 -6.19
C GLY A 196 -61.58 0.89 -6.40
N ALA A 197 -61.92 -0.37 -6.10
CA ALA A 197 -61.09 -1.57 -5.98
C ALA A 197 -60.42 -2.07 -7.30
N PRO A 198 -59.78 -3.27 -7.33
CA PRO A 198 -58.70 -3.81 -6.50
C PRO A 198 -57.45 -4.21 -7.33
N ALA A 199 -56.33 -4.39 -6.62
CA ALA A 199 -55.16 -5.23 -6.92
C ALA A 199 -54.79 -5.52 -8.39
N SER A 200 -53.70 -4.91 -8.85
CA SER A 200 -52.76 -5.54 -9.78
C SER A 200 -51.36 -5.02 -9.51
N THR A 201 -50.51 -5.93 -9.07
CA THR A 201 -49.06 -5.77 -8.85
C THR A 201 -48.36 -5.32 -10.14
N PRO A 202 -47.52 -4.28 -10.10
CA PRO A 202 -46.44 -4.14 -11.08
C PRO A 202 -45.11 -4.44 -10.39
N GLY A 203 -44.41 -5.43 -10.94
CA GLY A 203 -43.09 -5.83 -10.50
C GLY A 203 -42.08 -4.69 -10.56
N THR A 204 -41.17 -4.71 -9.59
CA THR A 204 -39.89 -4.02 -9.57
C THR A 204 -39.19 -4.14 -10.92
N THR A 205 -39.28 -3.12 -11.76
CA THR A 205 -38.37 -2.93 -12.88
C THR A 205 -37.36 -1.88 -12.48
N ARG A 206 -36.23 -2.39 -11.98
CA ARG A 206 -34.95 -1.69 -11.89
C ARG A 206 -34.66 -1.03 -13.26
N PRO A 207 -34.27 0.25 -13.33
CA PRO A 207 -33.76 0.81 -14.57
C PRO A 207 -32.46 0.06 -14.94
N THR A 208 -32.55 -0.76 -15.99
CA THR A 208 -31.38 -1.32 -16.66
C THR A 208 -30.66 -0.16 -17.33
N ALA A 209 -29.49 0.22 -16.81
CA ALA A 209 -28.60 1.13 -17.52
C ALA A 209 -28.31 0.53 -18.89
N VAL A 210 -28.70 1.26 -19.93
CA VAL A 210 -28.42 0.92 -21.33
C VAL A 210 -26.91 0.95 -21.49
N ARG A 211 -26.31 -0.24 -21.57
CA ARG A 211 -24.93 -0.42 -21.96
C ARG A 211 -24.85 -0.10 -23.45
N THR A 212 -24.46 1.12 -23.78
CA THR A 212 -24.12 1.51 -25.15
C THR A 212 -22.92 0.67 -25.59
N THR A 213 -23.17 -0.27 -26.51
CA THR A 213 -22.15 -1.06 -27.19
C THR A 213 -21.23 -0.12 -27.97
N PRO A 214 -19.91 -0.15 -27.78
CA PRO A 214 -18.98 0.52 -28.69
C PRO A 214 -19.05 -0.14 -30.08
N PRO A 215 -18.95 0.62 -31.18
CA PRO A 215 -18.88 0.06 -32.52
C PRO A 215 -17.62 -0.82 -32.70
N PRO A 216 -17.66 -1.85 -33.57
CA PRO A 216 -16.49 -2.67 -33.86
C PRO A 216 -15.40 -1.80 -34.52
N ALA A 217 -14.32 -1.56 -33.79
CA ALA A 217 -13.13 -0.94 -34.34
C ALA A 217 -12.44 -1.91 -35.30
N ALA A 218 -12.12 -1.37 -36.48
CA ALA A 218 -11.60 -2.05 -37.65
C ALA A 218 -10.40 -2.98 -37.37
N THR A 219 -10.36 -4.06 -38.16
CA THR A 219 -9.23 -4.95 -38.40
C THR A 219 -7.94 -4.14 -38.62
N ARG A 220 -7.08 -4.07 -37.61
CA ARG A 220 -5.71 -3.60 -37.79
C ARG A 220 -4.92 -4.66 -38.54
N THR A 221 -4.49 -4.28 -39.74
CA THR A 221 -3.48 -4.93 -40.55
C THR A 221 -2.26 -5.31 -39.69
N ALA A 222 -1.81 -6.56 -39.84
CA ALA A 222 -0.67 -7.11 -39.14
C ALA A 222 0.61 -6.26 -39.36
N PRO A 223 1.46 -6.08 -38.34
CA PRO A 223 2.78 -5.50 -38.53
C PRO A 223 3.66 -6.43 -39.39
N PRO A 224 4.58 -5.88 -40.21
CA PRO A 224 5.53 -6.69 -40.97
C PRO A 224 6.45 -7.49 -40.04
N PRO A 225 6.97 -8.64 -40.47
CA PRO A 225 7.88 -9.46 -39.67
C PRO A 225 9.14 -8.69 -39.33
N ALA A 226 9.54 -8.76 -38.05
CA ALA A 226 10.78 -8.19 -37.56
C ALA A 226 11.97 -8.81 -38.29
N THR A 227 12.80 -7.96 -38.90
CA THR A 227 14.15 -8.33 -39.33
C THR A 227 14.96 -8.69 -38.09
N THR A 228 15.28 -9.97 -37.93
CA THR A 228 16.18 -10.47 -36.89
C THR A 228 17.60 -9.99 -37.16
N THR A 229 18.03 -8.95 -36.45
CA THR A 229 19.45 -8.62 -36.30
C THR A 229 20.14 -9.76 -35.52
N PRO A 230 21.25 -10.34 -36.02
CA PRO A 230 21.99 -11.36 -35.29
C PRO A 230 22.47 -10.85 -33.93
N ALA A 231 22.30 -11.68 -32.90
CA ALA A 231 22.80 -11.41 -31.56
C ALA A 231 24.34 -11.29 -31.58
N PRO A 232 24.93 -10.34 -30.82
CA PRO A 232 26.38 -10.30 -30.63
C PRO A 232 26.87 -11.59 -29.94
N PRO A 233 28.09 -12.06 -30.24
CA PRO A 233 28.65 -13.24 -29.61
C PRO A 233 28.75 -13.05 -28.08
N PRO A 234 28.61 -14.13 -27.28
CA PRO A 234 28.69 -14.04 -25.83
C PRO A 234 30.06 -13.51 -25.40
N ALA A 235 30.05 -12.51 -24.53
CA ALA A 235 31.25 -12.05 -23.84
C ALA A 235 31.75 -13.17 -22.91
N THR A 236 32.99 -13.60 -23.12
CA THR A 236 33.72 -14.52 -22.25
C THR A 236 33.85 -13.88 -20.87
N THR A 237 32.96 -14.24 -19.94
CA THR A 237 33.09 -13.87 -18.54
C THR A 237 34.18 -14.75 -17.95
N ALA A 238 35.32 -14.13 -17.62
CA ALA A 238 36.39 -14.77 -16.88
C ALA A 238 35.84 -15.26 -15.52
N SER A 239 36.11 -16.53 -15.21
CA SER A 239 35.77 -17.14 -13.92
C SER A 239 36.34 -16.33 -12.75
N PRO A 240 35.54 -15.96 -11.74
CA PRO A 240 36.10 -15.51 -10.49
C PRO A 240 36.86 -16.67 -9.82
N ALA A 241 38.11 -16.39 -9.43
CA ALA A 241 38.93 -17.28 -8.63
C ALA A 241 38.21 -17.60 -7.31
N ALA A 242 38.31 -18.86 -6.90
CA ALA A 242 37.81 -19.35 -5.63
C ALA A 242 38.46 -18.58 -4.47
N SER A 243 37.70 -17.69 -3.83
CA SER A 243 38.05 -17.20 -2.50
C SER A 243 37.70 -18.28 -1.49
N THR A 244 38.73 -18.76 -0.82
CA THR A 244 38.70 -19.65 0.34
C THR A 244 37.71 -19.20 1.42
N PRO A 245 37.04 -20.12 2.12
CA PRO A 245 36.15 -19.78 3.23
C PRO A 245 36.93 -19.22 4.42
N PRO A 246 36.39 -18.24 5.18
CA PRO A 246 36.96 -17.84 6.45
C PRO A 246 36.82 -18.96 7.48
N VAL A 247 37.91 -19.20 8.20
CA VAL A 247 37.99 -20.15 9.31
C VAL A 247 37.13 -19.66 10.47
N ASP A 248 36.27 -20.55 10.93
CA ASP A 248 35.42 -20.42 12.11
C ASP A 248 36.31 -20.25 13.36
N VAL A 249 36.22 -19.09 14.05
CA VAL A 249 36.80 -18.94 15.40
C VAL A 249 35.66 -19.08 16.38
N THR A 250 35.52 -20.30 16.90
CA THR A 250 34.68 -20.65 18.04
C THR A 250 35.03 -19.75 19.22
N THR A 251 34.15 -18.80 19.54
CA THR A 251 34.17 -18.05 20.80
C THR A 251 33.11 -18.65 21.72
N THR A 252 33.56 -19.18 22.86
CA THR A 252 32.74 -19.78 23.91
C THR A 252 31.85 -18.73 24.59
N PRO A 253 30.57 -19.03 24.89
CA PRO A 253 29.73 -18.12 25.66
C PRO A 253 30.18 -18.08 27.12
N THR A 254 30.59 -16.89 27.56
CA THR A 254 30.86 -16.60 28.97
C THR A 254 29.54 -16.45 29.70
N LYS A 255 29.35 -17.28 30.72
CA LYS A 255 28.21 -17.32 31.64
C LYS A 255 28.03 -15.96 32.35
N PRO A 256 26.84 -15.34 32.32
CA PRO A 256 26.60 -14.13 33.11
C PRO A 256 26.55 -14.47 34.61
N SER A 257 27.37 -13.79 35.40
CA SER A 257 27.34 -13.81 36.85
C SER A 257 26.10 -13.08 37.36
N LEU A 258 25.29 -13.74 38.21
CA LEU A 258 24.20 -13.10 38.94
C LEU A 258 24.75 -12.07 39.94
N PRO A 259 24.09 -10.91 40.13
CA PRO A 259 24.37 -10.03 41.26
C PRO A 259 23.85 -10.66 42.56
N THR A 260 24.76 -10.82 43.52
CA THR A 260 24.46 -11.13 44.92
C THR A 260 23.82 -9.90 45.57
N PHE A 261 22.59 -10.05 46.08
CA PHE A 261 21.99 -9.10 46.99
C PHE A 261 22.51 -9.35 48.42
N PRO A 262 23.13 -8.37 49.09
CA PRO A 262 23.35 -8.46 50.53
C PRO A 262 22.02 -8.22 51.27
N GLY A 263 21.66 -9.16 52.14
CA GLY A 263 20.67 -8.96 53.20
C GLY A 263 21.30 -8.36 54.45
N GLY A 264 20.49 -7.65 55.23
CA GLY A 264 20.80 -6.98 56.50
C GLY A 264 20.38 -5.51 56.40
N ASP A 265 19.39 -4.99 57.11
CA ASP A 265 18.79 -5.35 58.41
C ASP A 265 17.26 -5.27 58.43
#